data_AF-A0A970VP15-F1
#
_entry.id   AF-A0A970VP15-F1
#
_cell.length_a   1.000
_cell.length_b   1.000
_cell.length_c   1.000
_cell.angle_alpha   90.00
_cell.angle_beta   90.00
_cell.angle_gamma   90.00
#
_symmetry.space_group_name_H-M   'P 1'
#
loop_
_entity.id
_entity.type
_entity.pdbx_description
1 polymer ?
#
loop_
_entity_poly.entity_id
_entity_poly.type
_entity_poly.pdbx_seq_one_letter_code
_entity_poly.pdbx_strand_id
1 'polypeptide(L)'
;MKRLYCIILVFLVLPVPTGCRREEPLPYIMPVTLERNGISITVDPRVELMSIVQYLSTQSEFITIANFSYRDRVDAHYAAFFDHPAVQMYEEMRRTGFGFSSPANFALSLNESMRWDDDAELSRHVLAGAGGKEKLRKFAEVLRDFFRDSDFHLFYAANEDFYRDNVYRVAALLEDGDYVAELQDYFGMEYESFTVLPVPLYGGGGGFGSHVERGGNIEAYCILLAFDDAEMQDDVPVYGDKATFRLILRHEFSHSFVNRVTDLFHDEVMQYEYLLEPIRREMEELQYGSWVSCLNEHIVRAVTVRLAYADSPQEGSRALRRELDSGFIYTEVLTDALKEYERNRDQYPDFISFYPVLLEALATARP
;
A
#
# COMPACT_ATOMS: atom_id res chain seq x y z
N MET A 1 70.10 -49.96 22.93
CA MET A 1 69.72 -49.01 21.86
C MET A 1 68.23 -49.17 21.57
N LYS A 2 67.37 -48.30 22.12
CA LYS A 2 65.94 -48.20 21.77
C LYS A 2 65.72 -46.78 21.23
N ARG A 3 65.43 -46.64 19.94
CA ARG A 3 65.13 -45.36 19.30
C ARG A 3 63.64 -45.04 19.50
N LEU A 4 63.38 -43.88 20.10
CA LEU A 4 62.07 -43.28 20.27
C LEU A 4 61.68 -42.62 18.94
N TYR A 5 60.55 -43.02 18.33
CA TYR A 5 59.99 -42.33 17.16
C TYR A 5 59.01 -41.26 17.66
N CYS A 6 59.37 -39.99 17.52
CA CYS A 6 58.44 -38.88 17.63
C CYS A 6 57.63 -38.77 16.34
N ILE A 7 56.32 -38.94 16.42
CA ILE A 7 55.39 -38.59 15.35
C ILE A 7 55.07 -37.11 15.50
N ILE A 8 55.52 -36.28 14.56
CA ILE A 8 55.11 -34.88 14.44
C ILE A 8 53.84 -34.86 13.59
N LEU A 9 52.69 -34.55 14.20
CA LEU A 9 51.46 -34.22 13.48
C LEU A 9 51.58 -32.79 12.96
N VAL A 10 51.67 -32.63 11.65
CA VAL A 10 51.55 -31.32 10.98
C VAL A 10 50.06 -31.07 10.73
N PHE A 11 49.45 -30.17 11.49
CA PHE A 11 48.12 -29.64 11.17
C PHE A 11 48.25 -28.70 9.98
N LEU A 12 47.76 -29.15 8.82
CA LEU A 12 47.61 -28.32 7.63
C LEU A 12 46.35 -27.46 7.82
N VAL A 13 46.53 -26.25 8.34
CA VAL A 13 45.46 -25.24 8.39
C VAL A 13 45.29 -24.71 6.97
N LEU A 14 44.30 -25.23 6.26
CA LEU A 14 43.85 -24.65 4.99
C LEU A 14 43.12 -23.34 5.31
N PRO A 15 43.55 -22.19 4.76
CA PRO A 15 42.80 -20.96 4.90
C PRO A 15 41.49 -21.11 4.13
N VAL A 16 40.36 -21.07 4.84
CA VAL A 16 39.05 -20.86 4.21
C VAL A 16 39.10 -19.47 3.59
N PRO A 17 38.93 -19.31 2.26
CA PRO A 17 38.85 -18.00 1.68
C PRO A 17 37.54 -17.37 2.18
N THR A 18 37.65 -16.44 3.13
CA THR A 18 36.61 -15.43 3.35
C THR A 18 36.62 -14.53 2.12
N GLY A 19 36.07 -15.05 1.02
CA GLY A 19 35.76 -14.22 -0.12
C GLY A 19 34.73 -13.21 0.36
N CYS A 20 35.09 -11.92 0.37
CA CYS A 20 34.09 -10.89 0.20
C CYS A 20 33.32 -11.26 -1.07
N ARG A 21 32.14 -11.86 -0.91
CA ARG A 21 31.20 -12.07 -2.00
C ARG A 21 30.91 -10.65 -2.50
N ARG A 22 31.52 -10.25 -3.61
CA ARG A 22 31.07 -9.03 -4.31
C ARG A 22 29.60 -9.28 -4.57
N GLU A 23 28.73 -8.52 -3.91
CA GLU A 23 27.31 -8.59 -4.24
C GLU A 23 27.17 -8.18 -5.70
N GLU A 24 26.81 -9.14 -6.54
CA GLU A 24 26.44 -8.83 -7.91
C GLU A 24 25.17 -7.96 -7.87
N PRO A 25 25.14 -6.90 -8.70
CA PRO A 25 23.95 -6.06 -8.82
C PRO A 25 22.77 -6.90 -9.31
N LEU A 26 21.57 -6.58 -8.85
CA LEU A 26 20.38 -7.21 -9.40
C LEU A 26 20.19 -6.75 -10.86
N PRO A 27 19.75 -7.64 -11.77
CA PRO A 27 19.25 -7.23 -13.07
C PRO A 27 18.20 -6.13 -12.93
N TYR A 28 18.38 -5.03 -13.67
CA TYR A 28 17.39 -3.97 -13.73
C TYR A 28 16.14 -4.47 -14.47
N ILE A 29 14.98 -4.14 -13.94
CA ILE A 29 13.67 -4.41 -14.55
C ILE A 29 13.02 -3.06 -14.81
N MET A 30 12.67 -2.80 -16.06
CA MET A 30 11.89 -1.62 -16.42
C MET A 30 10.42 -1.87 -16.02
N PRO A 31 9.81 -1.01 -15.19
CA PRO A 31 8.39 -1.13 -14.87
C PRO A 31 7.54 -1.00 -16.14
N VAL A 32 6.47 -1.80 -16.22
CA VAL A 32 5.44 -1.62 -17.26
C VAL A 32 4.52 -0.49 -16.82
N THR A 33 4.63 0.65 -17.49
CA THR A 33 3.92 1.89 -17.15
C THR A 33 3.18 2.48 -18.34
N LEU A 34 2.01 3.05 -18.08
CA LEU A 34 1.29 3.92 -18.98
C LEU A 34 0.89 5.20 -18.25
N GLU A 35 1.05 6.36 -18.91
CA GLU A 35 0.66 7.66 -18.37
C GLU A 35 -0.70 8.11 -18.92
N ARG A 36 -1.59 8.57 -18.04
CA ARG A 36 -2.86 9.18 -18.46
C ARG A 36 -3.35 10.21 -17.43
N ASN A 37 -3.71 11.41 -17.89
CA ASN A 37 -4.26 12.49 -17.07
C ASN A 37 -3.42 12.83 -15.83
N GLY A 38 -2.09 12.82 -15.96
CA GLY A 38 -1.17 13.09 -14.83
C GLY A 38 -1.04 11.95 -13.83
N ILE A 39 -1.59 10.77 -14.13
CA ILE A 39 -1.49 9.57 -13.31
C ILE A 39 -0.68 8.51 -14.06
N SER A 40 0.33 7.96 -13.39
CA SER A 40 1.05 6.78 -13.82
C SER A 40 0.26 5.51 -13.47
N ILE A 41 0.04 4.61 -14.42
CA ILE A 41 -0.54 3.29 -14.19
C ILE A 41 0.58 2.27 -14.37
N THR A 42 1.03 1.66 -13.28
CA THR A 42 2.30 0.92 -13.25
C THR A 42 2.16 -0.44 -12.59
N VAL A 43 2.67 -1.48 -13.24
CA VAL A 43 3.00 -2.73 -12.54
C VAL A 43 4.44 -2.60 -12.04
N ASP A 44 4.61 -2.19 -10.79
CA ASP A 44 5.92 -1.93 -10.21
C ASP A 44 6.64 -3.25 -9.83
N PRO A 45 7.86 -3.54 -10.32
CA PRO A 45 8.56 -4.78 -10.01
C PRO A 45 8.81 -5.00 -8.51
N ARG A 46 8.95 -3.93 -7.72
CA ARG A 46 9.15 -4.01 -6.27
C ARG A 46 7.88 -4.51 -5.59
N VAL A 47 6.74 -3.95 -5.98
CA VAL A 47 5.42 -4.32 -5.45
C VAL A 47 4.99 -5.68 -5.96
N GLU A 48 5.32 -6.04 -7.20
CA GLU A 48 5.03 -7.37 -7.76
C GLU A 48 5.86 -8.48 -7.09
N LEU A 49 7.14 -8.23 -6.79
CA LEU A 49 7.92 -9.19 -5.99
C LEU A 49 7.28 -9.37 -4.61
N MET A 50 6.86 -8.27 -3.97
CA MET A 50 6.20 -8.32 -2.67
C MET A 50 4.88 -9.10 -2.74
N SER A 51 4.05 -8.85 -3.75
CA SER A 51 2.77 -9.53 -3.92
C SER A 51 2.94 -11.04 -4.05
N ILE A 52 3.98 -11.51 -4.78
CA ILE A 52 4.32 -12.93 -4.88
C ILE A 52 4.77 -13.50 -3.54
N VAL A 53 5.60 -12.78 -2.78
CA VAL A 53 6.00 -13.21 -1.41
C VAL A 53 4.78 -13.32 -0.49
N GLN A 54 3.83 -12.39 -0.60
CA GLN A 54 2.58 -12.42 0.15
C GLN A 54 1.62 -13.53 -0.30
N TYR A 55 1.62 -13.84 -1.61
CA TYR A 55 0.84 -14.93 -2.21
C TYR A 55 1.33 -16.31 -1.76
N LEU A 56 2.65 -16.50 -1.66
CA LEU A 56 3.25 -17.74 -1.17
C LEU A 56 3.09 -17.93 0.34
N SER A 57 2.80 -16.84 1.05
CA SER A 57 2.53 -16.84 2.48
C SER A 57 1.16 -17.48 2.76
N THR A 58 1.06 -18.22 3.87
CA THR A 58 -0.20 -18.80 4.31
C THR A 58 -1.10 -17.73 4.97
N GLN A 59 -2.35 -17.60 4.52
CA GLN A 59 -3.39 -16.77 5.17
C GLN A 59 -3.27 -15.25 4.96
N SER A 60 -2.86 -14.79 3.79
CA SER A 60 -3.04 -13.37 3.41
C SER A 60 -4.50 -13.11 2.99
N GLU A 61 -5.21 -12.23 3.70
CA GLU A 61 -6.68 -12.06 3.64
C GLU A 61 -7.22 -11.42 2.36
N PHE A 62 -6.36 -10.79 1.57
CA PHE A 62 -6.70 -10.05 0.36
C PHE A 62 -6.03 -10.64 -0.89
N ILE A 63 -5.53 -11.88 -0.81
CA ILE A 63 -5.07 -12.61 -1.99
C ILE A 63 -6.29 -13.10 -2.78
N THR A 64 -6.27 -12.88 -4.09
CA THR A 64 -7.37 -13.26 -4.98
C THR A 64 -7.69 -14.75 -4.90
N ILE A 65 -8.98 -15.06 -4.81
CA ILE A 65 -9.46 -16.45 -4.95
C ILE A 65 -9.67 -16.83 -6.42
N ALA A 66 -9.66 -15.86 -7.34
CA ALA A 66 -9.92 -16.09 -8.75
C ALA A 66 -8.78 -16.91 -9.40
N ASN A 67 -9.13 -17.72 -10.40
CA ASN A 67 -8.15 -18.51 -11.14
C ASN A 67 -8.00 -18.02 -12.58
N PHE A 68 -6.75 -17.81 -13.01
CA PHE A 68 -6.40 -17.21 -14.31
C PHE A 68 -4.98 -17.59 -14.69
N SER A 69 -4.63 -17.49 -15.97
CA SER A 69 -3.37 -18.06 -16.47
C SER A 69 -2.13 -17.44 -15.82
N TYR A 70 -2.18 -16.17 -15.41
CA TYR A 70 -1.07 -15.55 -14.70
C TYR A 70 -0.83 -16.20 -13.33
N ARG A 71 -1.91 -16.47 -12.58
CA ARG A 71 -1.82 -17.20 -11.31
C ARG A 71 -1.25 -18.61 -11.51
N ASP A 72 -1.68 -19.33 -12.53
CA ASP A 72 -1.11 -20.65 -12.87
C ASP A 72 0.40 -20.57 -13.13
N ARG A 73 0.87 -19.49 -13.78
CA ARG A 73 2.31 -19.24 -14.00
C ARG A 73 3.05 -18.94 -12.70
N VAL A 74 2.46 -18.15 -11.80
CA VAL A 74 3.02 -17.89 -10.47
C VAL A 74 3.13 -19.20 -9.69
N ASP A 75 2.07 -20.02 -9.65
CA ASP A 75 2.09 -21.32 -8.98
C ASP A 75 3.18 -22.23 -9.56
N ALA A 76 3.25 -22.36 -10.89
CA ALA A 76 4.23 -23.22 -11.54
C ALA A 76 5.68 -22.78 -11.30
N HIS A 77 5.94 -21.47 -11.27
CA HIS A 77 7.29 -20.92 -11.12
C HIS A 77 7.75 -20.89 -9.66
N TYR A 78 6.86 -20.54 -8.72
CA TYR A 78 7.22 -20.25 -7.33
C TYR A 78 6.85 -21.35 -6.33
N ALA A 79 6.22 -22.45 -6.75
CA ALA A 79 5.79 -23.53 -5.84
C ALA A 79 6.87 -24.08 -4.91
N ALA A 80 8.16 -24.00 -5.27
CA ALA A 80 9.26 -24.48 -4.44
C ALA A 80 9.74 -23.48 -3.36
N PHE A 81 9.24 -22.25 -3.36
CA PHE A 81 9.78 -21.16 -2.54
C PHE A 81 8.96 -20.83 -1.28
N PHE A 82 7.96 -21.63 -0.93
CA PHE A 82 7.15 -21.43 0.29
C PHE A 82 8.01 -21.39 1.57
N ASP A 83 9.09 -22.18 1.63
CA ASP A 83 10.04 -22.21 2.75
C ASP A 83 11.18 -21.17 2.62
N HIS A 84 11.15 -20.31 1.60
CA HIS A 84 12.21 -19.31 1.40
C HIS A 84 12.24 -18.30 2.56
N PRO A 85 13.43 -17.86 3.04
CA PRO A 85 13.55 -16.92 4.17
C PRO A 85 12.70 -15.65 4.05
N ALA A 86 12.53 -15.11 2.84
CA ALA A 86 11.65 -13.96 2.59
C ALA A 86 10.18 -14.24 2.95
N VAL A 87 9.63 -15.39 2.54
CA VAL A 87 8.24 -15.79 2.83
C VAL A 87 8.06 -16.02 4.33
N GLN A 88 9.01 -16.71 4.96
CA GLN A 88 8.98 -17.00 6.39
C GLN A 88 9.10 -15.72 7.25
N MET A 89 9.97 -14.79 6.85
CA MET A 89 10.14 -13.52 7.54
C MET A 89 8.91 -12.62 7.38
N TYR A 90 8.28 -12.59 6.21
CA TYR A 90 7.02 -11.89 6.02
C TYR A 90 5.93 -12.45 6.95
N GLU A 91 5.76 -13.77 7.06
CA GLU A 91 4.80 -14.39 7.99
C GLU A 91 5.04 -14.02 9.46
N GLU A 92 6.30 -13.86 9.86
CA GLU A 92 6.63 -13.37 11.20
C GLU A 92 6.20 -11.91 11.39
N MET A 93 6.52 -11.04 10.42
CA MET A 93 6.23 -9.62 10.49
C MET A 93 4.73 -9.33 10.38
N ARG A 94 3.99 -10.12 9.60
CA ARG A 94 2.53 -10.00 9.48
C ARG A 94 1.84 -10.17 10.83
N ARG A 95 2.29 -11.12 11.65
CA ARG A 95 1.75 -11.37 13.00
C ARG A 95 2.00 -10.20 13.97
N THR A 96 2.91 -9.29 13.64
CA THR A 96 3.19 -8.08 14.43
C THR A 96 2.55 -6.82 13.85
N GLY A 97 1.72 -6.95 12.81
CA GLY A 97 0.99 -5.84 12.19
C GLY A 97 1.51 -5.39 10.83
N PHE A 98 2.50 -6.07 10.25
CA PHE A 98 2.97 -5.80 8.88
C PHE A 98 2.10 -6.51 7.83
N GLY A 99 0.81 -6.18 7.81
CA GLY A 99 -0.18 -6.75 6.89
C GLY A 99 -0.75 -5.72 5.91
N PHE A 100 -1.73 -6.15 5.12
CA PHE A 100 -2.47 -5.31 4.17
C PHE A 100 -1.55 -4.49 3.25
N SER A 101 -1.65 -3.16 3.31
CA SER A 101 -0.89 -2.23 2.47
C SER A 101 0.54 -1.97 2.93
N SER A 102 0.88 -2.30 4.20
CA SER A 102 2.21 -2.00 4.76
C SER A 102 3.37 -2.64 3.97
N PRO A 103 3.29 -3.90 3.51
CA PRO A 103 4.33 -4.50 2.69
C PRO A 103 4.52 -3.81 1.33
N ALA A 104 3.44 -3.44 0.66
CA ALA A 104 3.51 -2.72 -0.61
C ALA A 104 4.08 -1.29 -0.41
N ASN A 105 3.67 -0.58 0.65
CA ASN A 105 4.25 0.73 0.99
C ASN A 105 5.76 0.62 1.25
N PHE A 106 6.18 -0.42 1.97
CA PHE A 106 7.61 -0.70 2.16
C PHE A 106 8.32 -1.01 0.84
N ALA A 107 7.73 -1.84 -0.03
CA ALA A 107 8.31 -2.14 -1.34
C ALA A 107 8.54 -0.87 -2.16
N LEU A 108 7.59 0.08 -2.12
CA LEU A 108 7.73 1.38 -2.77
C LEU A 108 8.88 2.21 -2.19
N SER A 109 9.23 2.07 -0.91
CA SER A 109 10.40 2.73 -0.31
C SER A 109 11.76 2.16 -0.76
N LEU A 110 11.78 1.03 -1.48
CA LEU A 110 13.02 0.44 -1.98
C LEU A 110 13.46 1.09 -3.30
N ASN A 111 14.76 1.16 -3.56
CA ASN A 111 15.28 1.53 -4.88
C ASN A 111 15.26 0.35 -5.87
N GLU A 112 15.66 0.59 -7.12
CA GLU A 112 15.71 -0.41 -8.20
C GLU A 112 16.60 -1.62 -7.89
N SER A 113 17.56 -1.46 -6.99
CA SER A 113 18.37 -2.57 -6.51
C SER A 113 17.68 -3.37 -5.41
N MET A 114 16.47 -3.04 -4.97
CA MET A 114 15.79 -3.62 -3.80
C MET A 114 16.53 -3.35 -2.48
N ARG A 115 17.18 -2.18 -2.34
CA ARG A 115 17.64 -1.68 -1.03
C ARG A 115 16.70 -0.63 -0.53
N TRP A 116 16.60 -0.49 0.79
CA TRP A 116 15.98 0.67 1.41
C TRP A 116 16.64 1.94 0.84
N ASP A 117 15.85 2.86 0.30
CA ASP A 117 16.30 4.19 -0.06
C ASP A 117 16.33 5.09 1.17
N ASP A 118 17.52 5.49 1.63
CA ASP A 118 17.67 6.21 2.91
C ASP A 118 16.96 7.58 2.92
N ASP A 119 16.60 8.12 1.75
CA ASP A 119 15.79 9.33 1.63
C ASP A 119 14.27 9.05 1.75
N ALA A 120 13.85 7.78 1.73
CA ALA A 120 12.44 7.39 1.86
C ALA A 120 11.98 7.36 3.31
N GLU A 121 10.93 8.14 3.59
CA GLU A 121 10.24 8.13 4.85
C GLU A 121 9.01 7.22 4.79
N LEU A 122 8.88 6.35 5.79
CA LEU A 122 7.72 5.48 5.97
C LEU A 122 6.87 5.99 7.12
N SER A 123 5.55 5.85 6.98
CA SER A 123 4.59 6.21 8.01
C SER A 123 4.83 5.43 9.31
N ARG A 124 4.36 6.01 10.42
CA ARG A 124 4.54 5.44 11.77
C ARG A 124 3.98 4.02 11.87
N HIS A 125 2.81 3.78 11.25
CA HIS A 125 2.14 2.49 11.27
C HIS A 125 2.99 1.38 10.60
N VAL A 126 3.56 1.66 9.43
CA VAL A 126 4.39 0.69 8.70
C VAL A 126 5.63 0.31 9.53
N LEU A 127 6.30 1.30 10.11
CA LEU A 127 7.47 1.07 10.96
C LEU A 127 7.12 0.24 12.21
N ALA A 128 6.01 0.55 12.87
CA ALA A 128 5.55 -0.14 14.07
C ALA A 128 5.19 -1.60 13.76
N GLY A 129 4.35 -1.84 12.75
CA GLY A 129 3.90 -3.18 12.35
C GLY A 129 5.04 -4.08 11.89
N ALA A 130 6.04 -3.49 11.23
CA ALA A 130 7.23 -4.20 10.77
C ALA A 130 8.25 -4.54 11.87
N GLY A 131 8.09 -4.02 13.10
CA GLY A 131 9.07 -4.18 14.17
C GLY A 131 10.31 -3.28 14.04
N GLY A 132 10.20 -2.18 13.30
CA GLY A 132 11.21 -1.12 13.19
C GLY A 132 12.17 -1.23 12.00
N LYS A 133 12.96 -0.16 11.78
CA LYS A 133 13.84 0.02 10.61
C LYS A 133 14.85 -1.11 10.42
N GLU A 134 15.44 -1.62 11.50
CA GLU A 134 16.43 -2.71 11.42
C GLU A 134 15.83 -4.03 10.91
N LYS A 135 14.57 -4.33 11.26
CA LYS A 135 13.90 -5.54 10.78
C LYS A 135 13.52 -5.41 9.30
N LEU A 136 13.05 -4.23 8.89
CA LEU A 136 12.80 -3.91 7.49
C LEU A 136 14.08 -3.92 6.63
N ARG A 137 15.23 -3.45 7.12
CA ARG A 137 16.51 -3.56 6.41
C ARG A 137 16.89 -5.02 6.15
N LYS A 138 16.78 -5.88 7.16
CA LYS A 138 16.96 -7.33 7.02
C LYS A 138 15.94 -7.93 6.06
N PHE A 139 14.70 -7.44 6.08
CA PHE A 139 13.66 -7.90 5.16
C PHE A 139 14.00 -7.56 3.71
N ALA A 140 14.51 -6.34 3.43
CA ALA A 140 15.02 -5.98 2.11
C ALA A 140 16.16 -6.91 1.65
N GLU A 141 17.08 -7.30 2.55
CA GLU A 141 18.16 -8.24 2.23
C GLU A 141 17.62 -9.61 1.81
N VAL A 142 16.68 -10.20 2.56
CA VAL A 142 16.10 -11.50 2.18
C VAL A 142 15.17 -11.41 0.96
N LEU A 143 14.53 -10.27 0.70
CA LEU A 143 13.79 -10.02 -0.54
C LEU A 143 14.73 -9.97 -1.75
N ARG A 144 15.91 -9.36 -1.61
CA ARG A 144 16.95 -9.39 -2.67
C ARG A 144 17.41 -10.81 -2.96
N ASP A 145 17.55 -11.65 -1.92
CA ASP A 145 17.91 -13.05 -2.12
C ASP A 145 16.78 -13.81 -2.80
N PHE A 146 15.51 -13.60 -2.41
CA PHE A 146 14.35 -14.16 -3.10
C PHE A 146 14.30 -13.76 -4.58
N PHE A 147 14.54 -12.48 -4.89
CA PHE A 147 14.61 -11.98 -6.27
C PHE A 147 15.62 -12.77 -7.11
N ARG A 148 16.81 -13.06 -6.56
CA ARG A 148 17.88 -13.79 -7.24
C ARG A 148 17.54 -15.28 -7.37
N ASP A 149 17.21 -15.90 -6.25
CA ASP A 149 17.02 -17.35 -6.17
C ASP A 149 15.81 -17.83 -6.96
N SER A 150 14.82 -16.96 -7.14
CA SER A 150 13.61 -17.24 -7.94
C SER A 150 13.68 -16.78 -9.38
N ASP A 151 14.81 -16.23 -9.85
CA ASP A 151 14.93 -15.66 -11.20
C ASP A 151 13.81 -14.66 -11.53
N PHE A 152 13.40 -13.84 -10.54
CA PHE A 152 12.24 -12.95 -10.66
C PHE A 152 12.30 -12.04 -11.90
N HIS A 153 13.49 -11.53 -12.23
CA HIS A 153 13.69 -10.72 -13.44
C HIS A 153 13.29 -11.42 -14.74
N LEU A 154 13.54 -12.73 -14.87
CA LEU A 154 13.11 -13.52 -16.03
C LEU A 154 11.60 -13.75 -16.00
N PHE A 155 11.05 -14.02 -14.82
CA PHE A 155 9.61 -14.20 -14.65
C PHE A 155 8.84 -12.93 -15.02
N TYR A 156 9.27 -11.77 -14.51
CA TYR A 156 8.63 -10.49 -14.82
C TYR A 156 8.70 -10.20 -16.33
N ALA A 157 9.87 -10.34 -16.94
CA ALA A 157 10.05 -10.12 -18.38
C ALA A 157 9.18 -11.08 -19.23
N ALA A 158 9.01 -12.33 -18.81
CA ALA A 158 8.17 -13.29 -19.51
C ALA A 158 6.66 -12.97 -19.41
N ASN A 159 6.25 -12.09 -18.50
CA ASN A 159 4.85 -11.70 -18.26
C ASN A 159 4.54 -10.26 -18.71
N GLU A 160 5.46 -9.60 -19.41
CA GLU A 160 5.35 -8.19 -19.78
C GLU A 160 4.07 -7.86 -20.58
N ASP A 161 3.62 -8.76 -21.46
CA ASP A 161 2.39 -8.59 -22.23
C ASP A 161 1.13 -8.62 -21.36
N PHE A 162 1.09 -9.53 -20.37
CA PHE A 162 0.00 -9.58 -19.39
C PHE A 162 -0.06 -8.30 -18.55
N TYR A 163 1.10 -7.79 -18.10
CA TYR A 163 1.17 -6.53 -17.38
C TYR A 163 0.73 -5.35 -18.24
N ARG A 164 1.10 -5.33 -19.52
CA ARG A 164 0.64 -4.32 -20.49
C ARG A 164 -0.88 -4.32 -20.59
N ASP A 165 -1.50 -5.47 -20.80
CA ASP A 165 -2.95 -5.57 -20.91
C ASP A 165 -3.65 -5.07 -19.64
N ASN A 166 -3.08 -5.36 -18.48
CA ASN A 166 -3.58 -4.89 -17.19
C ASN A 166 -3.54 -3.35 -17.09
N VAL A 167 -2.39 -2.71 -17.35
CA VAL A 167 -2.27 -1.25 -17.29
C VAL A 167 -3.16 -0.56 -18.34
N TYR A 168 -3.32 -1.13 -19.54
CA TYR A 168 -4.22 -0.58 -20.56
C TYR A 168 -5.69 -0.60 -20.12
N ARG A 169 -6.15 -1.70 -19.50
CA ARG A 169 -7.53 -1.81 -19.01
C ARG A 169 -7.81 -0.83 -17.88
N VAL A 170 -6.89 -0.71 -16.92
CA VAL A 170 -7.01 0.26 -15.83
C VAL A 170 -7.00 1.70 -16.36
N ALA A 171 -6.09 2.02 -17.27
CA ALA A 171 -6.03 3.35 -17.88
C ALA A 171 -7.28 3.69 -18.70
N ALA A 172 -8.01 2.71 -19.24
CA ALA A 172 -9.28 2.96 -19.90
C ALA A 172 -10.39 3.41 -18.93
N LEU A 173 -10.28 3.10 -17.64
CA LEU A 173 -11.25 3.50 -16.61
C LEU A 173 -11.11 4.97 -16.19
N LEU A 174 -9.94 5.59 -16.37
CA LEU A 174 -9.67 7.00 -16.04
C LEU A 174 -10.43 8.00 -16.93
N GLU A 175 -10.83 7.60 -18.13
CA GLU A 175 -11.45 8.47 -19.14
C GLU A 175 -10.66 9.80 -19.32
N ASP A 176 -11.37 10.93 -19.25
CA ASP A 176 -10.84 12.30 -19.33
C ASP A 176 -10.87 12.97 -17.93
N GLY A 177 -11.02 12.19 -16.85
CA GLY A 177 -11.06 12.72 -15.49
C GLY A 177 -9.71 13.20 -15.00
N ASP A 178 -9.68 14.41 -14.43
CA ASP A 178 -8.50 15.01 -13.81
C ASP A 178 -8.58 14.86 -12.28
N TYR A 179 -8.34 13.64 -11.80
CA TYR A 179 -8.41 13.33 -10.36
C TYR A 179 -7.27 13.95 -9.57
N VAL A 180 -6.14 14.24 -10.23
CA VAL A 180 -4.98 14.90 -9.60
C VAL A 180 -5.38 16.31 -9.20
N ALA A 181 -5.86 17.12 -10.15
CA ALA A 181 -6.29 18.48 -9.85
C ALA A 181 -7.46 18.49 -8.85
N GLU A 182 -8.46 17.60 -9.03
CA GLU A 182 -9.60 17.50 -8.11
C GLU A 182 -9.17 17.33 -6.64
N LEU A 183 -8.23 16.40 -6.40
CA LEU A 183 -7.78 16.11 -5.04
C LEU A 183 -6.83 17.18 -4.50
N GLN A 184 -5.87 17.65 -5.29
CA GLN A 184 -4.95 18.71 -4.83
C GLN A 184 -5.69 20.01 -4.54
N ASP A 185 -6.66 20.40 -5.37
CA ASP A 185 -7.50 21.59 -5.14
C ASP A 185 -8.36 21.43 -3.87
N TYR A 186 -8.94 20.24 -3.69
CA TYR A 186 -9.74 19.93 -2.51
C TYR A 186 -8.90 20.01 -1.24
N PHE A 187 -7.75 19.33 -1.20
CA PHE A 187 -6.87 19.32 -0.02
C PHE A 187 -6.03 20.60 0.11
N GLY A 188 -5.91 21.43 -0.92
CA GLY A 188 -5.00 22.58 -0.96
C GLY A 188 -3.53 22.18 -0.79
N MET A 189 -3.16 21.00 -1.27
CA MET A 189 -1.84 20.39 -1.05
C MET A 189 -1.31 19.83 -2.37
N GLU A 190 -0.05 20.12 -2.66
CA GLU A 190 0.64 19.70 -3.89
C GLU A 190 1.53 18.48 -3.63
N TYR A 191 1.46 17.50 -4.52
CA TYR A 191 2.19 16.24 -4.48
C TYR A 191 2.99 16.11 -5.78
N GLU A 192 4.12 15.40 -5.74
CA GLU A 192 5.03 15.25 -6.88
C GLU A 192 4.42 14.34 -7.96
N SER A 193 3.75 13.27 -7.55
CA SER A 193 3.18 12.29 -8.48
C SER A 193 2.02 11.49 -7.89
N PHE A 194 1.21 10.92 -8.79
CA PHE A 194 0.11 10.02 -8.48
C PHE A 194 0.26 8.75 -9.31
N THR A 195 0.30 7.60 -8.64
CA THR A 195 0.47 6.31 -9.31
C THR A 195 -0.62 5.32 -8.90
N VAL A 196 -1.26 4.68 -9.87
CA VAL A 196 -2.15 3.53 -9.67
C VAL A 196 -1.36 2.25 -9.95
N LEU A 197 -1.40 1.32 -9.00
CA LEU A 197 -0.66 0.06 -9.03
C LEU A 197 -1.66 -1.09 -9.06
N PRO A 198 -2.11 -1.57 -10.24
CA PRO A 198 -2.88 -2.80 -10.29
C PRO A 198 -2.02 -3.98 -9.86
N VAL A 199 -2.44 -4.68 -8.80
CA VAL A 199 -1.74 -5.87 -8.29
C VAL A 199 -2.61 -7.10 -8.57
N PRO A 200 -2.31 -7.88 -9.63
CA PRO A 200 -3.19 -8.95 -10.09
C PRO A 200 -3.44 -10.06 -9.06
N LEU A 201 -2.48 -10.29 -8.15
CA LEU A 201 -2.60 -11.31 -7.10
C LEU A 201 -3.44 -10.86 -5.90
N TYR A 202 -3.85 -9.59 -5.84
CA TYR A 202 -4.75 -9.12 -4.79
C TYR A 202 -6.20 -9.10 -5.27
N GLY A 203 -7.11 -9.50 -4.38
CA GLY A 203 -8.52 -9.68 -4.64
C GLY A 203 -9.42 -9.10 -3.55
N GLY A 204 -10.73 -9.20 -3.76
CA GLY A 204 -11.77 -8.64 -2.90
C GLY A 204 -12.33 -7.29 -3.36
N GLY A 205 -11.71 -6.65 -4.37
CA GLY A 205 -12.08 -5.34 -4.90
C GLY A 205 -11.63 -4.17 -4.01
N GLY A 206 -11.63 -2.95 -4.58
CA GLY A 206 -11.21 -1.73 -3.87
C GLY A 206 -9.74 -1.40 -4.07
N GLY A 207 -9.09 -0.90 -3.02
CA GLY A 207 -7.67 -0.57 -3.06
C GLY A 207 -7.06 -0.31 -1.69
N PHE A 208 -5.80 0.10 -1.71
CA PHE A 208 -5.14 0.69 -0.56
C PHE A 208 -4.39 1.96 -0.96
N GLY A 209 -4.71 3.04 -0.27
CA GLY A 209 -4.02 4.31 -0.39
C GLY A 209 -2.74 4.38 0.42
N SER A 210 -1.68 4.93 -0.17
CA SER A 210 -0.37 5.04 0.46
C SER A 210 0.42 6.20 -0.10
N HIS A 211 1.43 6.67 0.65
CA HIS A 211 2.39 7.64 0.15
C HIS A 211 3.81 7.25 0.52
N VAL A 212 4.78 7.79 -0.23
CA VAL A 212 6.19 7.80 0.15
C VAL A 212 6.68 9.24 0.06
N GLU A 213 7.36 9.70 1.11
CA GLU A 213 8.02 11.01 1.12
C GLU A 213 9.52 10.81 0.85
N ARG A 214 10.09 11.56 -0.09
CA ARG A 214 11.52 11.56 -0.42
C ARG A 214 12.03 12.98 -0.57
N GLY A 215 12.96 13.38 0.30
CA GLY A 215 13.58 14.71 0.20
C GLY A 215 12.58 15.88 0.20
N GLY A 216 11.42 15.71 0.85
CA GLY A 216 10.33 16.68 0.89
C GLY A 216 9.31 16.60 -0.26
N ASN A 217 9.53 15.74 -1.25
CA ASN A 217 8.56 15.42 -2.30
C ASN A 217 7.68 14.27 -1.84
N ILE A 218 6.38 14.35 -2.13
CA ILE A 218 5.40 13.33 -1.73
C ILE A 218 4.85 12.65 -2.97
N GLU A 219 4.99 11.32 -3.03
CA GLU A 219 4.47 10.47 -4.09
C GLU A 219 3.22 9.76 -3.55
N ALA A 220 2.05 9.93 -4.20
CA ALA A 220 0.80 9.28 -3.84
C ALA A 220 0.57 7.99 -4.64
N TYR A 221 0.05 6.97 -3.97
CA TYR A 221 -0.15 5.64 -4.55
C TYR A 221 -1.55 5.10 -4.24
N CYS A 222 -2.16 4.47 -5.24
CA CYS A 222 -3.36 3.64 -5.11
C CYS A 222 -3.00 2.20 -5.52
N ILE A 223 -2.84 1.33 -4.53
CA ILE A 223 -2.64 -0.12 -4.75
C ILE A 223 -4.01 -0.72 -5.05
N LEU A 224 -4.24 -1.12 -6.29
CA LEU A 224 -5.57 -1.45 -6.81
C LEU A 224 -5.81 -2.97 -6.79
N LEU A 225 -6.94 -3.37 -6.21
CA LEU A 225 -7.33 -4.76 -5.98
C LEU A 225 -8.36 -5.20 -7.02
N ALA A 226 -8.19 -6.40 -7.58
CA ALA A 226 -9.14 -6.96 -8.52
C ALA A 226 -10.43 -7.41 -7.81
N PHE A 227 -11.55 -7.38 -8.52
CA PHE A 227 -12.82 -7.94 -8.05
C PHE A 227 -12.85 -9.44 -8.36
N ASP A 228 -12.88 -10.27 -7.31
CA ASP A 228 -12.83 -11.73 -7.43
C ASP A 228 -14.11 -12.36 -8.02
N ASP A 229 -15.24 -11.67 -7.87
CA ASP A 229 -16.56 -12.08 -8.34
C ASP A 229 -16.89 -11.60 -9.75
N ALA A 230 -16.03 -10.78 -10.34
CA ALA A 230 -16.19 -10.31 -11.71
C ALA A 230 -15.69 -11.37 -12.70
N GLU A 231 -16.45 -11.60 -13.78
CA GLU A 231 -15.94 -12.37 -14.91
C GLU A 231 -14.74 -11.63 -15.51
N MET A 232 -13.59 -12.31 -15.52
CA MET A 232 -12.38 -11.81 -16.15
C MET A 232 -12.63 -11.49 -17.61
N GLN A 233 -11.93 -10.48 -18.12
CA GLN A 233 -12.03 -10.08 -19.51
C GLN A 233 -10.74 -10.47 -20.22
N ASP A 234 -10.85 -11.46 -21.11
CA ASP A 234 -9.71 -12.05 -21.82
C ASP A 234 -8.57 -12.48 -20.88
N ASP A 235 -8.91 -13.13 -19.76
CA ASP A 235 -7.96 -13.65 -18.76
C ASP A 235 -7.17 -12.56 -17.98
N VAL A 236 -7.66 -11.31 -18.02
CA VAL A 236 -7.15 -10.20 -17.20
C VAL A 236 -8.15 -9.86 -16.08
N PRO A 237 -7.68 -9.64 -14.83
CA PRO A 237 -8.53 -9.22 -13.73
C PRO A 237 -9.28 -7.90 -14.01
N VAL A 238 -10.45 -7.77 -13.40
CA VAL A 238 -11.33 -6.58 -13.56
C VAL A 238 -11.28 -5.73 -12.30
N TYR A 239 -11.17 -4.41 -12.48
CA TYR A 239 -11.01 -3.44 -11.39
C TYR A 239 -12.25 -2.53 -11.22
N GLY A 240 -13.43 -3.11 -11.46
CA GLY A 240 -14.71 -2.42 -11.40
C GLY A 240 -15.07 -1.68 -12.69
N ASP A 241 -16.22 -1.02 -12.68
CA ASP A 241 -16.63 -0.09 -13.74
C ASP A 241 -16.11 1.32 -13.47
N LYS A 242 -16.36 2.24 -14.41
CA LYS A 242 -15.90 3.64 -14.32
C LYS A 242 -16.39 4.37 -13.07
N ALA A 243 -17.64 4.13 -12.68
CA ALA A 243 -18.22 4.78 -11.51
C ALA A 243 -17.58 4.28 -10.21
N THR A 244 -17.34 2.97 -10.13
CA THR A 244 -16.66 2.30 -9.02
C THR A 244 -15.21 2.75 -8.95
N PHE A 245 -14.51 2.74 -10.07
CA PHE A 245 -13.10 3.13 -10.15
C PHE A 245 -12.87 4.57 -9.72
N ARG A 246 -13.74 5.51 -10.14
CA ARG A 246 -13.71 6.90 -9.64
C ARG A 246 -13.83 6.99 -8.12
N LEU A 247 -14.72 6.22 -7.51
CA LEU A 247 -14.88 6.21 -6.05
C LEU A 247 -13.64 5.64 -5.37
N ILE A 248 -13.06 4.56 -5.90
CA ILE A 248 -11.82 3.98 -5.40
C ILE A 248 -10.69 5.01 -5.48
N LEU A 249 -10.46 5.66 -6.63
CA LEU A 249 -9.37 6.63 -6.75
C LEU A 249 -9.51 7.82 -5.78
N ARG A 250 -10.72 8.38 -5.67
CA ARG A 250 -10.98 9.46 -4.71
C ARG A 250 -10.70 9.00 -3.27
N HIS A 251 -11.12 7.79 -2.91
CA HIS A 251 -10.90 7.23 -1.58
C HIS A 251 -9.42 6.92 -1.31
N GLU A 252 -8.78 6.12 -2.16
CA GLU A 252 -7.41 5.65 -1.93
C GLU A 252 -6.38 6.76 -2.04
N PHE A 253 -6.50 7.69 -2.99
CA PHE A 253 -5.58 8.82 -3.01
C PHE A 253 -5.80 9.76 -1.82
N SER A 254 -7.03 9.90 -1.30
CA SER A 254 -7.29 10.70 -0.09
C SER A 254 -6.53 10.20 1.13
N HIS A 255 -6.30 8.89 1.27
CA HIS A 255 -5.43 8.33 2.34
C HIS A 255 -4.01 8.91 2.29
N SER A 256 -3.48 9.23 1.10
CA SER A 256 -2.15 9.83 0.93
C SER A 256 -2.03 11.22 1.57
N PHE A 257 -3.14 11.96 1.63
CA PHE A 257 -3.24 13.27 2.29
C PHE A 257 -3.58 13.10 3.77
N VAL A 258 -4.67 12.40 4.06
CA VAL A 258 -5.22 12.28 5.42
C VAL A 258 -4.21 11.63 6.36
N ASN A 259 -3.63 10.48 5.99
CA ASN A 259 -2.72 9.75 6.88
C ASN A 259 -1.50 10.59 7.24
N ARG A 260 -0.98 11.36 6.28
CA ARG A 260 0.15 12.28 6.49
C ARG A 260 -0.23 13.39 7.47
N VAL A 261 -1.40 14.02 7.29
CA VAL A 261 -1.85 15.08 8.21
C VAL A 261 -2.13 14.53 9.60
N THR A 262 -2.71 13.33 9.72
CA THR A 262 -2.87 12.65 11.00
C THR A 262 -1.55 12.41 11.72
N ASP A 263 -0.50 12.00 10.98
CA ASP A 263 0.84 11.82 11.56
C ASP A 263 1.44 13.15 12.05
N LEU A 264 1.17 14.27 11.38
CA LEU A 264 1.58 15.62 11.82
C LEU A 264 0.89 16.08 13.10
N PHE A 265 -0.39 15.72 13.28
CA PHE A 265 -1.22 16.06 14.45
C PHE A 265 -1.42 14.89 15.42
N HIS A 266 -0.47 13.95 15.47
CA HIS A 266 -0.64 12.69 16.19
C HIS A 266 -1.03 12.88 17.66
N ASP A 267 -0.41 13.84 18.35
CA ASP A 267 -0.67 14.04 19.78
C ASP A 267 -2.07 14.63 20.04
N GLU A 268 -2.54 15.53 19.19
CA GLU A 268 -3.91 16.05 19.19
C GLU A 268 -4.92 14.97 18.84
N VAL A 269 -4.64 14.17 17.81
CA VAL A 269 -5.46 13.03 17.38
C VAL A 269 -5.70 12.06 18.54
N MET A 270 -4.66 11.73 19.30
CA MET A 270 -4.77 10.79 20.42
C MET A 270 -5.61 11.31 21.59
N GLN A 271 -5.87 12.62 21.68
CA GLN A 271 -6.80 13.16 22.70
C GLN A 271 -8.24 12.68 22.48
N TYR A 272 -8.57 12.23 21.27
CA TYR A 272 -9.88 11.77 20.87
C TYR A 272 -10.01 10.23 20.86
N GLU A 273 -9.00 9.48 21.32
CA GLU A 273 -9.01 8.01 21.31
C GLU A 273 -10.24 7.39 22.01
N TYR A 274 -10.81 8.09 22.99
CA TYR A 274 -12.01 7.67 23.69
C TYR A 274 -13.23 7.48 22.78
N LEU A 275 -13.24 8.08 21.57
CA LEU A 275 -14.28 7.91 20.56
C LEU A 275 -14.23 6.55 19.86
N LEU A 276 -13.13 5.79 19.98
CA LEU A 276 -13.12 4.42 19.45
C LEU A 276 -14.01 3.49 20.26
N GLU A 277 -14.03 3.64 21.59
CA GLU A 277 -14.64 2.65 22.49
C GLU A 277 -16.11 2.32 22.17
N PRO A 278 -16.99 3.30 21.86
CA PRO A 278 -18.39 3.02 21.55
C PRO A 278 -18.62 2.23 20.26
N ILE A 279 -17.69 2.28 19.30
CA ILE A 279 -17.78 1.64 17.99
C ILE A 279 -16.71 0.56 17.77
N ARG A 280 -15.95 0.22 18.83
CA ARG A 280 -14.76 -0.62 18.72
C ARG A 280 -15.06 -1.96 18.07
N ARG A 281 -16.14 -2.61 18.48
CA ARG A 281 -16.50 -3.95 17.99
C ARG A 281 -16.79 -3.92 16.49
N GLU A 282 -17.64 -2.99 16.07
CA GLU A 282 -18.00 -2.81 14.66
C GLU A 282 -16.76 -2.45 13.82
N MET A 283 -15.89 -1.58 14.34
CA MET A 283 -14.66 -1.19 13.63
C MET A 283 -13.63 -2.32 13.57
N GLU A 284 -13.47 -3.13 14.61
CA GLU A 284 -12.58 -4.30 14.61
C GLU A 284 -13.01 -5.34 13.57
N GLU A 285 -14.32 -5.59 13.42
CA GLU A 285 -14.87 -6.48 12.38
C GLU A 285 -14.54 -5.97 10.95
N LEU A 286 -14.39 -4.66 10.80
CA LEU A 286 -14.00 -3.99 9.56
C LEU A 286 -12.49 -3.75 9.43
N GLN A 287 -11.66 -4.31 10.32
CA GLN A 287 -10.19 -4.16 10.34
C GLN A 287 -9.67 -2.76 10.75
N TYR A 288 -10.50 -1.94 11.40
CA TYR A 288 -10.16 -0.61 11.91
C TYR A 288 -10.06 -0.57 13.45
N GLY A 289 -9.42 -1.57 14.06
CA GLY A 289 -9.36 -1.73 15.52
C GLY A 289 -8.48 -0.73 16.30
N SER A 290 -7.70 0.12 15.60
CA SER A 290 -6.93 1.20 16.23
C SER A 290 -7.61 2.56 16.02
N TRP A 291 -7.42 3.49 16.95
CA TRP A 291 -8.05 4.81 16.84
C TRP A 291 -7.57 5.57 15.60
N VAL A 292 -6.26 5.57 15.34
CA VAL A 292 -5.66 6.25 14.19
C VAL A 292 -6.21 5.68 12.87
N SER A 293 -6.24 4.34 12.72
CA SER A 293 -6.81 3.73 11.51
C SER A 293 -8.30 4.03 11.34
N CYS A 294 -9.06 3.98 12.44
CA CYS A 294 -10.48 4.28 12.45
C CYS A 294 -10.76 5.74 12.06
N LEU A 295 -10.03 6.69 12.66
CA LEU A 295 -10.16 8.11 12.37
C LEU A 295 -9.81 8.43 10.91
N ASN A 296 -8.68 7.93 10.42
CA ASN A 296 -8.25 8.15 9.04
C ASN A 296 -9.32 7.68 8.06
N GLU A 297 -9.87 6.49 8.29
CA GLU A 297 -10.92 5.92 7.45
C GLU A 297 -12.20 6.77 7.47
N HIS A 298 -12.63 7.24 8.64
CA HIS A 298 -13.79 8.14 8.76
C HIS A 298 -13.57 9.47 8.01
N ILE A 299 -12.38 10.06 8.11
CA ILE A 299 -12.04 11.31 7.43
C ILE A 299 -12.00 11.11 5.91
N VAL A 300 -11.34 10.06 5.42
CA VAL A 300 -11.29 9.73 3.98
C VAL A 300 -12.69 9.48 3.43
N ARG A 301 -13.54 8.74 4.16
CA ARG A 301 -14.94 8.52 3.80
C ARG A 301 -15.72 9.83 3.75
N ALA A 302 -15.54 10.72 4.72
CA ALA A 302 -16.19 12.04 4.73
C ALA A 302 -15.77 12.91 3.55
N VAL A 303 -14.48 12.96 3.22
CA VAL A 303 -13.97 13.65 2.02
C VAL A 303 -14.58 13.07 0.75
N THR A 304 -14.60 11.74 0.61
CA THR A 304 -15.19 11.06 -0.55
C THR A 304 -16.68 11.38 -0.69
N VAL A 305 -17.41 11.48 0.43
CA VAL A 305 -18.80 11.92 0.46
C VAL A 305 -18.94 13.37 -0.01
N ARG A 306 -18.05 14.29 0.40
CA ARG A 306 -18.05 15.68 -0.07
C ARG A 306 -17.77 15.80 -1.56
N LEU A 307 -16.82 15.04 -2.09
CA LEU A 307 -16.57 14.97 -3.54
C LEU A 307 -17.79 14.42 -4.29
N ALA A 308 -18.50 13.43 -3.74
CA ALA A 308 -19.76 12.95 -4.31
C ALA A 308 -20.88 14.01 -4.27
N TYR A 309 -20.92 14.89 -3.26
CA TYR A 309 -21.85 16.04 -3.26
C TYR A 309 -21.51 17.07 -4.36
N ALA A 310 -20.25 17.19 -4.75
CA ALA A 310 -19.84 18.04 -5.87
C ALA A 310 -20.33 17.48 -7.22
N ASP A 311 -20.42 16.15 -7.36
CA ASP A 311 -21.05 15.52 -8.52
C ASP A 311 -22.57 15.80 -8.56
N SER A 312 -23.28 15.56 -7.45
CA SER A 312 -24.68 15.97 -7.26
C SER A 312 -25.15 15.80 -5.82
N PRO A 313 -26.23 16.49 -5.39
CA PRO A 313 -26.85 16.25 -4.09
C PRO A 313 -27.29 14.81 -3.86
N GLN A 314 -27.73 14.11 -4.91
CA GLN A 314 -28.20 12.73 -4.84
C GLN A 314 -27.05 11.74 -4.62
N GLU A 315 -25.93 11.91 -5.32
CA GLU A 315 -24.74 11.07 -5.12
C GLU A 315 -24.16 11.24 -3.73
N GLY A 316 -23.98 12.48 -3.26
CA GLY A 316 -23.50 12.75 -1.90
C GLY A 316 -24.44 12.20 -0.82
N SER A 317 -25.75 12.33 -0.98
CA SER A 317 -26.72 11.75 -0.01
C SER A 317 -26.67 10.23 0.01
N ARG A 318 -26.47 9.59 -1.15
CA ARG A 318 -26.35 8.13 -1.26
C ARG A 318 -25.04 7.65 -0.65
N ALA A 319 -23.93 8.34 -0.92
CA ALA A 319 -22.63 8.04 -0.35
C ALA A 319 -22.70 8.13 1.19
N LEU A 320 -23.16 9.26 1.74
CA LEU A 320 -23.27 9.44 3.20
C LEU A 320 -24.09 8.32 3.86
N ARG A 321 -25.25 7.98 3.27
CA ARG A 321 -26.09 6.91 3.81
C ARG A 321 -25.37 5.57 3.83
N ARG A 322 -24.62 5.23 2.78
CA ARG A 322 -23.85 3.97 2.74
C ARG A 322 -22.81 3.90 3.85
N GLU A 323 -22.13 5.01 4.14
CA GLU A 323 -21.13 5.06 5.20
C GLU A 323 -21.76 4.85 6.58
N LEU A 324 -22.88 5.53 6.84
CA LEU A 324 -23.63 5.39 8.10
C LEU A 324 -24.21 3.98 8.27
N ASP A 325 -24.80 3.42 7.20
CA ASP A 325 -25.33 2.05 7.19
C ASP A 325 -24.22 1.01 7.41
N SER A 326 -22.97 1.33 7.03
CA SER A 326 -21.79 0.47 7.25
C SER A 326 -21.13 0.67 8.63
N GLY A 327 -21.71 1.52 9.49
CA GLY A 327 -21.22 1.74 10.85
C GLY A 327 -20.19 2.87 11.01
N PHE A 328 -19.86 3.61 9.95
CA PHE A 328 -18.94 4.77 10.02
C PHE A 328 -19.66 6.02 10.52
N ILE A 329 -20.16 5.98 11.75
CA ILE A 329 -21.10 6.98 12.31
C ILE A 329 -20.52 8.40 12.38
N TYR A 330 -19.19 8.55 12.51
CA TYR A 330 -18.58 9.88 12.58
C TYR A 330 -18.46 10.57 11.22
N THR A 331 -18.77 9.86 10.13
CA THR A 331 -18.76 10.44 8.78
C THR A 331 -19.73 11.62 8.65
N GLU A 332 -20.88 11.59 9.34
CA GLU A 332 -21.86 12.69 9.27
C GLU A 332 -21.30 14.00 9.83
N VAL A 333 -20.74 13.97 11.04
CA VAL A 333 -20.19 15.18 11.69
C VAL A 333 -18.98 15.71 10.93
N LEU A 334 -18.11 14.82 10.43
CA LEU A 334 -16.95 15.20 9.62
C LEU A 334 -17.38 15.81 8.28
N THR A 335 -18.39 15.21 7.62
CA THR A 335 -18.97 15.74 6.37
C THR A 335 -19.57 17.13 6.58
N ASP A 336 -20.21 17.39 7.73
CA ASP A 336 -20.75 18.72 8.02
C ASP A 336 -19.65 19.75 8.26
N ALA A 337 -18.63 19.39 9.04
CA ALA A 337 -17.46 20.23 9.30
C ALA A 337 -16.73 20.61 8.00
N LEU A 338 -16.55 19.67 7.07
CA LEU A 338 -15.90 19.94 5.78
C LEU A 338 -16.63 20.99 4.91
N LYS A 339 -17.92 21.28 5.16
CA LYS A 339 -18.60 22.41 4.50
C LYS A 339 -18.04 23.76 4.96
N GLU A 340 -17.54 23.86 6.19
CA GLU A 340 -16.86 25.07 6.68
C GLU A 340 -15.55 25.27 5.95
N TYR A 341 -14.76 24.20 5.82
CA TYR A 341 -13.51 24.18 5.05
C TYR A 341 -13.73 24.69 3.62
N GLU A 342 -14.70 24.10 2.91
CA GLU A 342 -15.03 24.45 1.52
C GLU A 342 -15.50 25.91 1.35
N ARG A 343 -16.20 26.46 2.34
CA ARG A 343 -16.74 27.83 2.28
C ARG A 343 -15.74 28.91 2.69
N ASN A 344 -14.69 28.54 3.42
CA ASN A 344 -13.76 29.48 4.03
C ASN A 344 -12.30 29.20 3.60
N ARG A 345 -12.07 28.90 2.31
CA ARG A 345 -10.73 28.59 1.77
C ARG A 345 -9.71 29.71 1.92
N ASP A 346 -10.16 30.97 2.06
CA ASP A 346 -9.27 32.11 2.38
C ASP A 346 -8.69 32.01 3.80
N GLN A 347 -9.44 31.42 4.74
CA GLN A 347 -9.00 31.19 6.12
C GLN A 347 -8.28 29.85 6.27
N TYR A 348 -8.75 28.84 5.55
CA TYR A 348 -8.20 27.49 5.56
C TYR A 348 -7.72 27.13 4.15
N PRO A 349 -6.52 27.59 3.72
CA PRO A 349 -6.02 27.39 2.37
C PRO A 349 -5.69 25.93 2.05
N ASP A 350 -5.42 25.12 3.08
CA ASP A 350 -5.06 23.71 2.96
C ASP A 350 -5.70 22.87 4.07
N PHE A 351 -5.69 21.56 3.89
CA PHE A 351 -6.28 20.62 4.82
C PHE A 351 -5.55 20.60 6.18
N ILE A 352 -4.24 20.89 6.18
CA ILE A 352 -3.42 21.00 7.40
C ILE A 352 -3.98 22.11 8.31
N SER A 353 -4.27 23.28 7.75
CA SER A 353 -4.79 24.45 8.48
C SER A 353 -6.21 24.23 9.01
N PHE A 354 -7.00 23.38 8.37
CA PHE A 354 -8.35 23.03 8.81
C PHE A 354 -8.41 21.84 9.79
N TYR A 355 -7.39 20.98 9.78
CA TYR A 355 -7.39 19.73 10.53
C TYR A 355 -7.74 19.88 12.03
N PRO A 356 -7.25 20.91 12.76
CA PRO A 356 -7.67 21.12 14.14
C PRO A 356 -9.19 21.36 14.31
N VAL A 357 -9.81 22.10 13.40
CA VAL A 357 -11.27 22.35 13.41
C VAL A 357 -12.03 21.06 13.13
N LEU A 358 -11.51 20.22 12.24
CA LEU A 358 -12.07 18.90 11.95
C LEU A 358 -12.04 17.98 13.19
N LEU A 359 -10.94 17.98 13.96
CA LEU A 359 -10.84 17.26 15.22
C LEU A 359 -11.79 17.83 16.29
N GLU A 360 -11.89 19.15 16.41
CA GLU A 360 -12.85 19.80 17.33
C GLU A 360 -14.30 19.41 17.01
N ALA A 361 -14.67 19.26 15.74
CA ALA A 361 -16.00 18.81 15.35
C ALA A 361 -16.33 17.42 15.91
N LEU A 362 -15.36 16.50 15.99
CA LEU A 362 -15.54 15.18 16.60
C LEU A 362 -15.90 15.24 18.09
N ALA A 363 -15.50 16.29 18.81
CA ALA A 363 -15.91 16.48 20.21
C ALA A 363 -17.44 16.62 20.37
N THR A 364 -18.13 17.01 19.30
CA THR A 364 -19.59 17.15 19.27
C THR A 364 -20.32 15.87 18.88
N ALA A 365 -19.58 14.84 18.41
CA ALA A 365 -20.14 13.56 18.05
C ALA A 365 -20.80 12.92 19.28
N ARG A 366 -22.03 12.45 19.11
CA ARG A 366 -22.72 11.62 20.09
C ARG A 366 -22.65 10.19 19.58
N PRO A 367 -21.85 9.32 20.21
CA PRO A 367 -21.77 7.91 19.83
C PRO A 367 -23.11 7.18 20.00
#